data_AF-A0A432S971-F1
#
_entry.id   AF-A0A432S971-F1
#
_cell.length_a   1.000
_cell.length_b   1.000
_cell.length_c   1.000
_cell.angle_alpha   90.00
_cell.angle_beta   90.00
_cell.angle_gamma   90.00
#
_symmetry.space_group_name_H-M   'P 1'
#
loop_
_entity.id
_entity.type
_entity.pdbx_description
1 polymer ?
#
loop_
_entity_poly.entity_id
_entity_poly.type
_entity_poly.pdbx_seq_one_letter_code
_entity_poly.pdbx_strand_id
1 'polypeptide(L)'
;MLKRLNLILVFILSVIIFKFSYSASVNSIYLNEGLTENQAYNIKVYTTRALNLILDAQRALKKKKVIRKEVYMYLDGALYFLNEAGQYSPSYLIKREIEATIKMIELFPEEDYTLNLKGIDVGLQELAGNLSNYQYIRKSIDSLLQIAPMKRNQKIKDKLETIKYTIKIPLIDDNINTAKNLIASAKDHIKAKSYIKAQKSLELAISPLERLAFRENLFVVLAKEYIYKAKISLRIDLSLTKKYLVSALYASNKAYYVSSIENKDILNNVRYDILKIGNILEKYENLKKLPDDKLREIETIIDKIQKNLYSITN
;
A
#
# COMPACT_ATOMS: atom_id res chain seq x y z
N MET A 1 52.20 -10.01 21.14
CA MET A 1 51.93 -9.44 19.80
C MET A 1 50.51 -9.78 19.30
N LEU A 2 50.06 -11.04 19.38
CA LEU A 2 48.71 -11.47 18.96
C LEU A 2 47.52 -10.73 19.62
N LYS A 3 47.59 -10.41 20.93
CA LYS A 3 46.50 -9.68 21.62
C LYS A 3 46.28 -8.26 21.09
N ARG A 4 47.34 -7.58 20.63
CA ARG A 4 47.24 -6.23 20.04
C ARG A 4 46.66 -6.29 18.62
N LEU A 5 46.98 -7.35 17.87
CA LEU A 5 46.42 -7.58 16.55
C LEU A 5 44.89 -7.81 16.61
N ASN A 6 44.41 -8.59 17.58
CA ASN A 6 42.97 -8.83 17.78
C ASN A 6 42.22 -7.55 18.20
N LEU A 7 42.82 -6.69 19.02
CA LEU A 7 42.18 -5.44 19.43
C LEU A 7 42.03 -4.46 18.25
N ILE A 8 43.04 -4.39 17.38
CA ILE A 8 43.01 -3.55 16.17
C ILE A 8 41.97 -4.09 15.18
N LEU A 9 41.86 -5.42 15.04
CA LEU A 9 40.87 -6.06 14.17
C LEU A 9 39.44 -5.81 14.64
N VAL A 10 39.19 -5.92 15.96
CA VAL A 10 37.89 -5.59 16.55
C VAL A 10 37.56 -4.11 16.40
N PHE A 11 38.55 -3.22 16.57
CA PHE A 11 38.35 -1.79 16.36
C PHE A 11 38.02 -1.46 14.90
N ILE A 12 38.77 -2.00 13.93
CA ILE A 12 38.49 -1.83 12.50
C ILE A 12 37.12 -2.39 12.14
N LEU A 13 36.76 -3.57 12.62
CA LEU A 13 35.45 -4.17 12.37
C LEU A 13 34.33 -3.31 12.96
N SER A 14 34.51 -2.78 14.17
CA SER A 14 33.54 -1.89 14.82
C SER A 14 33.39 -0.55 14.10
N VAL A 15 34.48 0.00 13.56
CA VAL A 15 34.46 1.22 12.75
C VAL A 15 33.81 0.97 11.39
N ILE A 16 34.04 -0.19 10.76
CA ILE A 16 33.39 -0.58 9.51
C ILE A 16 31.90 -0.77 9.71
N ILE A 17 31.47 -1.49 10.77
CA ILE A 17 30.06 -1.67 11.11
C ILE A 17 29.44 -0.31 11.44
N PHE A 18 30.10 0.52 12.26
CA PHE A 18 29.61 1.85 12.62
C PHE A 18 29.49 2.76 11.39
N LYS A 19 30.47 2.76 10.48
CA LYS A 19 30.38 3.49 9.21
C LYS A 19 29.27 2.94 8.32
N PHE A 20 29.12 1.63 8.15
CA PHE A 20 28.04 1.06 7.34
C PHE A 20 26.65 1.36 7.92
N SER A 21 26.49 1.33 9.25
CA SER A 21 25.23 1.65 9.92
C SER A 21 24.89 3.14 9.90
N TYR A 22 25.89 4.03 9.91
CA TYR A 22 25.66 5.49 9.83
C TYR A 22 25.65 6.03 8.38
N SER A 23 26.33 5.36 7.45
CA SER A 23 26.35 5.70 6.01
C SER A 23 25.32 4.95 5.19
N ALA A 24 24.48 4.12 5.81
CA ALA A 24 23.23 3.66 5.22
C ALA A 24 22.24 4.84 5.15
N SER A 25 22.62 5.92 4.48
CA SER A 25 21.64 6.68 3.71
C SER A 25 21.04 5.69 2.73
N VAL A 26 19.72 5.52 2.76
CA VAL A 26 18.94 4.68 1.82
C VAL A 26 19.61 4.74 0.45
N ASN A 27 20.36 3.70 0.12
CA ASN A 27 21.21 3.68 -1.07
C ASN A 27 20.27 3.77 -2.27
N SER A 28 20.56 4.69 -3.18
CA SER A 28 19.82 5.03 -4.41
C SER A 28 19.67 3.88 -5.43
N ILE A 29 19.95 2.64 -5.03
CA ILE A 29 20.04 1.46 -5.92
C ILE A 29 18.83 0.55 -5.80
N TYR A 30 18.04 0.64 -4.71
CA TYR A 30 16.77 -0.08 -4.57
C TYR A 30 15.78 0.80 -3.78
N LEU A 31 14.74 1.32 -4.44
CA LEU A 31 13.56 1.81 -3.69
C LEU A 31 12.59 0.64 -3.52
N ASN A 32 12.43 0.24 -2.27
CA ASN A 32 11.50 -0.78 -1.81
C ASN A 32 10.11 -0.62 -2.44
N GLU A 33 9.53 -1.72 -2.90
CA GLU A 33 8.19 -1.77 -3.50
C GLU A 33 7.12 -1.67 -2.41
N GLY A 34 6.23 -0.67 -2.45
CA GLY A 34 5.14 -0.55 -1.48
C GLY A 34 4.06 -1.61 -1.60
N LEU A 35 3.60 -1.85 -2.82
CA LEU A 35 2.85 -3.05 -3.14
C LEU A 35 3.71 -3.86 -4.11
N THR A 36 4.19 -5.00 -3.67
CA THR A 36 4.89 -5.95 -4.54
C THR A 36 3.87 -6.64 -5.45
N GLU A 37 4.31 -7.13 -6.61
CA GLU A 37 3.45 -7.94 -7.48
C GLU A 37 2.92 -9.19 -6.77
N ASN A 38 3.70 -9.75 -5.84
CA ASN A 38 3.31 -10.89 -5.01
C ASN A 38 2.17 -10.55 -4.04
N GLN A 39 2.24 -9.41 -3.35
CA GLN A 39 1.13 -8.95 -2.50
C GLN A 39 -0.13 -8.74 -3.33
N ALA A 40 -0.02 -8.08 -4.49
CA ALA A 40 -1.15 -7.89 -5.40
C ALA A 40 -1.72 -9.23 -5.89
N TYR A 41 -0.87 -10.20 -6.21
CA TYR A 41 -1.29 -11.55 -6.60
C TYR A 41 -2.05 -12.26 -5.47
N ASN A 42 -1.55 -12.20 -4.24
CA ASN A 42 -2.19 -12.85 -3.10
C ASN A 42 -3.56 -12.21 -2.80
N ILE A 43 -3.64 -10.88 -2.73
CA ILE A 43 -4.93 -10.18 -2.56
C ILE A 43 -5.93 -10.64 -3.64
N LYS A 44 -5.50 -10.71 -4.90
CA LYS A 44 -6.34 -11.20 -6.00
C LYS A 44 -6.83 -12.63 -5.74
N VAL A 45 -5.93 -13.58 -5.48
CA VAL A 45 -6.31 -14.99 -5.30
C VAL A 45 -7.31 -15.17 -4.16
N TYR A 46 -7.05 -14.53 -3.01
CA TYR A 46 -7.93 -14.63 -1.86
C TYR A 46 -9.30 -13.98 -2.10
N THR A 47 -9.33 -12.80 -2.74
CA THR A 47 -10.60 -12.14 -3.10
C THR A 47 -11.38 -12.89 -4.16
N THR A 48 -10.73 -13.53 -5.15
CA THR A 48 -11.40 -14.43 -6.11
C THR A 48 -12.02 -15.66 -5.41
N ARG A 49 -11.30 -16.26 -4.46
CA ARG A 49 -11.84 -17.38 -3.67
C ARG A 49 -13.05 -16.95 -2.83
N ALA A 50 -12.97 -15.77 -2.19
CA ALA A 50 -14.10 -15.20 -1.47
C ALA A 50 -15.30 -14.95 -2.40
N LEU A 51 -15.07 -14.36 -3.58
CA LEU A 51 -16.11 -14.11 -4.59
C LEU A 51 -16.85 -15.38 -5.00
N ASN A 52 -16.12 -16.46 -5.31
CA ASN A 52 -16.74 -17.73 -5.67
C ASN A 52 -17.65 -18.27 -4.55
N LEU A 53 -17.21 -18.19 -3.29
CA LEU A 53 -18.02 -18.60 -2.13
C LEU A 53 -19.26 -17.72 -1.94
N ILE A 54 -19.18 -16.42 -2.23
CA ILE A 54 -20.34 -15.52 -2.20
C ILE A 54 -21.35 -15.89 -3.29
N LEU A 55 -20.90 -16.22 -4.49
CA LEU A 55 -21.77 -16.68 -5.58
C LEU A 55 -22.44 -18.01 -5.23
N ASP A 56 -21.73 -18.94 -4.60
CA ASP A 56 -22.30 -20.22 -4.14
C ASP A 56 -23.29 -20.02 -2.99
N ALA A 57 -23.02 -19.10 -2.05
CA ALA A 57 -23.96 -18.71 -1.01
C ALA A 57 -25.25 -18.11 -1.59
N GLN A 58 -25.15 -17.26 -2.61
CA GLN A 58 -26.32 -16.73 -3.30
C GLN A 58 -27.13 -17.83 -3.99
N ARG A 59 -26.47 -18.76 -4.70
CA ARG A 59 -27.14 -19.90 -5.32
C ARG A 59 -27.88 -20.75 -4.28
N ALA A 60 -27.23 -21.04 -3.14
CA ALA A 60 -27.83 -21.79 -2.05
C ALA A 60 -29.06 -21.07 -1.43
N LEU A 61 -29.03 -19.74 -1.32
CA LEU A 61 -30.17 -18.95 -0.85
C LEU A 61 -31.34 -18.90 -1.85
N LYS A 62 -31.09 -19.12 -3.14
CA LYS A 62 -32.14 -19.14 -4.19
C LYS A 62 -32.82 -20.52 -4.33
N LYS A 63 -32.31 -21.57 -3.67
CA LYS A 63 -32.93 -22.91 -3.68
C LYS A 63 -34.30 -22.87 -2.99
N LYS A 64 -35.24 -23.70 -3.48
CA LYS A 64 -36.59 -23.86 -2.90
C LYS A 64 -36.56 -24.18 -1.38
N LYS A 65 -35.56 -24.96 -0.95
CA LYS A 65 -35.29 -25.25 0.46
C LYS A 65 -33.88 -24.75 0.82
N VAL A 66 -33.82 -23.70 1.62
CA VAL A 66 -32.55 -23.12 2.09
C VAL A 66 -31.96 -23.97 3.22
N ILE A 67 -30.75 -24.48 3.01
CA ILE A 67 -29.96 -25.19 4.03
C ILE A 67 -29.04 -24.15 4.72
N ARG A 68 -29.46 -23.60 5.86
CA ARG A 68 -28.69 -22.52 6.53
C ARG A 68 -27.24 -22.88 6.83
N LYS A 69 -26.98 -24.13 7.24
CA LYS A 69 -25.62 -24.63 7.52
C LYS A 69 -24.70 -24.53 6.30
N GLU A 70 -25.22 -24.86 5.11
CA GLU A 70 -24.51 -24.76 3.84
C GLU A 70 -24.16 -23.28 3.56
N VAL A 71 -25.14 -22.38 3.68
CA VAL A 71 -24.92 -20.95 3.45
C VAL A 71 -23.89 -20.38 4.44
N TYR A 72 -24.00 -20.69 5.73
CA TYR A 72 -23.03 -20.23 6.72
C TYR A 72 -21.62 -20.70 6.43
N MET A 73 -21.43 -21.96 6.03
CA MET A 73 -20.12 -22.49 5.67
C MET A 73 -19.47 -21.67 4.53
N TYR A 74 -20.23 -21.31 3.50
CA TYR A 74 -19.72 -20.45 2.43
C TYR A 74 -19.37 -19.04 2.92
N LEU A 75 -20.23 -18.43 3.75
CA LEU A 75 -19.98 -17.08 4.28
C LEU A 75 -18.77 -17.04 5.24
N ASP A 76 -18.60 -18.06 6.07
CA ASP A 76 -17.45 -18.19 6.97
C ASP A 76 -16.15 -18.40 6.18
N GLY A 77 -16.18 -19.23 5.14
CA GLY A 77 -15.05 -19.40 4.23
C GLY A 77 -14.70 -18.10 3.48
N ALA A 78 -15.71 -17.33 3.05
CA ALA A 78 -15.49 -16.04 2.39
C ALA A 78 -14.84 -15.02 3.34
N LEU A 79 -15.31 -14.94 4.59
CA LEU A 79 -14.71 -14.08 5.62
C LEU A 79 -13.27 -14.49 5.94
N TYR A 80 -12.99 -15.79 6.01
CA TYR A 80 -11.63 -16.30 6.18
C TYR A 80 -10.70 -15.78 5.06
N PHE A 81 -11.07 -15.97 3.80
CA PHE A 81 -10.24 -15.50 2.68
C PHE A 81 -10.12 -13.97 2.63
N LEU A 82 -11.16 -13.23 3.02
CA LEU A 82 -11.07 -11.77 3.13
C LEU A 82 -10.15 -11.31 4.27
N ASN A 83 -10.04 -12.08 5.36
CA ASN A 83 -9.04 -11.83 6.39
C ASN A 83 -7.63 -12.08 5.88
N GLU A 84 -7.42 -13.17 5.14
CA GLU A 84 -6.14 -13.46 4.47
C GLU A 84 -5.77 -12.35 3.48
N ALA A 85 -6.69 -11.95 2.60
CA ALA A 85 -6.46 -10.85 1.66
C ALA A 85 -6.05 -9.55 2.37
N GLY A 86 -6.69 -9.23 3.50
CA GLY A 86 -6.40 -8.04 4.28
C GLY A 86 -4.98 -8.02 4.85
N GLN A 87 -4.42 -9.18 5.21
CA GLN A 87 -3.05 -9.29 5.74
C GLN A 87 -1.98 -8.93 4.70
N TYR A 88 -2.27 -9.14 3.41
CA TYR A 88 -1.39 -8.76 2.31
C TYR A 88 -1.52 -7.29 1.89
N SER A 89 -2.47 -6.54 2.46
CA SER A 89 -2.54 -5.10 2.26
C SER A 89 -1.29 -4.44 2.86
N PRO A 90 -0.54 -3.60 2.13
CA PRO A 90 0.62 -2.94 2.71
C PRO A 90 0.30 -2.05 3.91
N SER A 91 -0.91 -1.47 3.95
CA SER A 91 -1.37 -0.68 5.10
C SER A 91 -1.50 -1.53 6.36
N TYR A 92 -1.80 -2.83 6.22
CA TYR A 92 -1.90 -3.76 7.33
C TYR A 92 -0.53 -3.99 7.97
N LEU A 93 0.52 -4.22 7.17
CA LEU A 93 1.87 -4.49 7.67
C LEU A 93 2.38 -3.33 8.53
N ILE A 94 2.27 -2.09 8.05
CA ILE A 94 2.71 -0.91 8.82
C ILE A 94 1.87 -0.75 10.10
N LYS A 95 0.56 -0.99 10.04
CA LYS A 95 -0.28 -0.98 11.24
C LYS A 95 0.18 -2.00 12.27
N ARG A 96 0.58 -3.21 11.84
CA ARG A 96 1.10 -4.25 12.73
C ARG A 96 2.45 -3.87 13.34
N GLU A 97 3.32 -3.22 12.58
CA GLU A 97 4.59 -2.67 13.09
C GLU A 97 4.36 -1.58 14.14
N ILE A 98 3.39 -0.69 13.90
CA ILE A 98 2.97 0.33 14.86
C ILE A 98 2.39 -0.31 16.13
N GLU A 99 1.49 -1.29 15.99
CA GLU A 99 0.91 -2.02 17.12
C GLU A 99 1.97 -2.76 17.95
N ALA A 100 2.94 -3.39 17.28
CA ALA A 100 4.06 -4.04 17.95
C ALA A 100 4.90 -3.02 18.72
N THR A 101 5.19 -1.87 18.11
CA THR A 101 5.95 -0.78 18.75
C THR A 101 5.22 -0.22 19.98
N ILE A 102 3.91 -0.02 19.89
CA ILE A 102 3.06 0.39 21.02
C ILE A 102 3.12 -0.63 22.16
N LYS A 103 2.97 -1.93 21.86
CA LYS A 103 3.07 -2.99 22.87
C LYS A 103 4.45 -3.06 23.51
N MET A 104 5.51 -2.86 22.72
CA MET A 104 6.86 -2.81 23.28
C MET A 104 7.02 -1.63 24.23
N ILE A 105 6.52 -0.44 23.89
CA ILE A 105 6.53 0.73 24.79
C ILE A 105 5.81 0.41 26.12
N GLU A 106 4.68 -0.30 26.06
CA GLU A 106 3.93 -0.71 27.26
C GLU A 106 4.73 -1.69 28.14
N LEU A 107 5.48 -2.60 27.53
CA LEU A 107 6.26 -3.62 28.23
C LEU A 107 7.63 -3.11 28.71
N PHE A 108 8.25 -2.19 27.96
CA PHE A 108 9.61 -1.71 28.17
C PHE A 108 9.68 -0.17 28.04
N PRO A 109 9.04 0.59 28.95
CA PRO A 109 8.84 2.03 28.80
C PRO A 109 10.12 2.87 28.80
N GLU A 110 11.28 2.29 29.12
CA GLU A 110 12.57 2.97 29.22
C GLU A 110 13.49 2.74 28.00
N GLU A 111 13.06 1.97 27.00
CA GLU A 111 13.86 1.64 25.81
C GLU A 111 13.92 2.80 24.80
N ASP A 112 14.94 2.77 23.93
CA ASP A 112 15.03 3.67 22.76
C ASP A 112 14.36 3.03 21.53
N TYR A 113 13.23 3.59 21.11
CA TYR A 113 12.46 3.11 19.96
C TYR A 113 12.84 3.73 18.61
N THR A 114 13.99 4.41 18.51
CA THR A 114 14.44 5.06 17.27
C THR A 114 14.49 4.07 16.09
N LEU A 115 14.98 2.85 16.29
CA LEU A 115 15.06 1.85 15.22
C LEU A 115 13.67 1.40 14.73
N ASN A 116 12.72 1.20 15.66
CA ASN A 116 11.34 0.85 15.30
C ASN A 116 10.67 1.96 14.50
N LEU A 117 10.86 3.21 14.92
CA LEU A 117 10.33 4.38 14.20
C LEU A 117 10.96 4.55 12.82
N LYS A 118 12.26 4.24 12.65
CA LYS A 118 12.91 4.21 11.32
C LYS A 118 12.32 3.12 10.42
N GLY A 119 12.02 1.94 10.96
CA GLY A 119 11.32 0.88 10.23
C GLY A 119 9.96 1.34 9.72
N ILE A 120 9.17 1.96 10.61
CA ILE A 120 7.86 2.53 10.27
C ILE A 120 7.99 3.63 9.19
N ASP A 121 8.98 4.53 9.31
CA ASP A 121 9.23 5.57 8.30
C ASP A 121 9.53 4.98 6.92
N VAL A 122 10.38 3.96 6.84
CA VAL A 122 10.70 3.26 5.60
C VAL A 122 9.43 2.65 4.98
N GLY A 123 8.63 1.91 5.77
CA GLY A 123 7.37 1.35 5.28
C GLY A 123 6.39 2.43 4.79
N LEU A 124 6.32 3.58 5.47
CA LEU A 124 5.45 4.69 5.04
C LEU A 124 5.92 5.33 3.73
N GLN A 125 7.24 5.47 3.53
CA GLN A 125 7.81 5.97 2.29
C GLN A 125 7.48 5.05 1.10
N GLU A 126 7.41 3.74 1.35
CA GLU A 126 7.05 2.76 0.33
C GLU A 126 5.60 2.89 -0.15
N LEU A 127 4.70 3.44 0.68
CA LEU A 127 3.27 3.62 0.35
C LEU A 127 2.89 5.07 0.07
N ALA A 128 3.88 5.96 -0.01
CA ALA A 128 3.65 7.38 -0.05
C ALA A 128 2.77 7.82 -1.23
N GLY A 129 2.85 7.13 -2.37
CA GLY A 129 2.02 7.40 -3.54
C GLY A 129 0.53 7.06 -3.35
N ASN A 130 0.21 6.25 -2.33
CA ASN A 130 -1.14 5.76 -2.06
C ASN A 130 -1.75 6.33 -0.77
N LEU A 131 -0.96 7.04 0.04
CA LEU A 131 -1.41 7.66 1.29
C LEU A 131 -1.82 9.12 1.07
N SER A 132 -3.11 9.41 1.14
CA SER A 132 -3.65 10.78 0.99
C SER A 132 -3.09 11.76 2.02
N ASN A 133 -2.79 11.29 3.23
CA ASN A 133 -2.26 12.08 4.34
C ASN A 133 -0.75 11.88 4.55
N TYR A 134 -0.02 11.37 3.56
CA TYR A 134 1.39 11.01 3.70
C TYR A 134 2.24 12.12 4.33
N GLN A 135 2.12 13.36 3.86
CA GLN A 135 2.94 14.49 4.36
C GLN A 135 2.70 14.77 5.85
N TYR A 136 1.47 14.63 6.31
CA TYR A 136 1.12 14.78 7.73
C TYR A 136 1.71 13.63 8.56
N ILE A 137 1.57 12.40 8.08
CA ILE A 137 2.10 11.20 8.75
C ILE A 137 3.63 11.29 8.85
N ARG A 138 4.31 11.61 7.74
CA ARG A 138 5.77 11.76 7.68
C ARG A 138 6.28 12.77 8.71
N LYS A 139 5.72 13.99 8.72
CA LYS A 139 6.08 15.01 9.72
C LYS A 139 5.86 14.53 11.16
N SER A 140 4.82 13.73 11.38
CA SER A 140 4.54 13.17 12.69
C SER A 140 5.62 12.17 13.10
N ILE A 141 6.02 11.26 12.20
CA ILE A 141 7.11 10.29 12.42
C ILE A 141 8.47 11.00 12.60
N ASP A 142 8.79 12.00 11.78
CA ASP A 142 10.00 12.82 11.94
C ASP A 142 10.08 13.43 13.35
N SER A 143 8.95 13.95 13.84
CA SER A 143 8.88 14.50 15.20
C SER A 143 9.06 13.42 16.29
N LEU A 144 8.66 12.18 16.03
CA LEU A 144 8.84 11.05 16.94
C LEU A 144 10.31 10.62 16.99
N LEU A 145 10.97 10.56 15.84
CA LEU A 145 12.40 10.24 15.73
C LEU A 145 13.28 11.22 16.53
N GLN A 146 12.90 12.50 16.59
CA GLN A 146 13.64 13.51 17.36
C GLN A 146 13.51 13.31 18.89
N ILE A 147 12.39 12.75 19.36
CA ILE A 147 12.12 12.60 20.80
C ILE A 147 12.36 11.18 21.33
N ALA A 148 12.53 10.18 20.45
CA ALA A 148 12.79 8.80 20.83
C ALA A 148 14.08 8.63 21.66
N PRO A 149 15.21 9.26 21.32
CA PRO A 149 16.42 9.21 22.16
C PRO A 149 16.23 9.83 23.55
N MET A 150 15.21 10.69 23.72
CA MET A 150 14.86 11.30 25.00
C MET A 150 13.93 10.42 25.86
N LYS A 151 13.64 9.19 25.42
CA LYS A 151 12.78 8.20 26.11
C LYS A 151 11.40 8.74 26.48
N ARG A 152 10.85 9.66 25.67
CA ARG A 152 9.50 10.22 25.87
C ARG A 152 8.43 9.26 25.36
N ASN A 153 8.48 8.00 25.81
CA ASN A 153 7.82 6.87 25.17
C ASN A 153 6.28 6.92 25.27
N GLN A 154 5.72 7.51 26.34
CA GLN A 154 4.27 7.74 26.41
C GLN A 154 3.79 8.67 25.28
N LYS A 155 4.53 9.75 25.00
CA LYS A 155 4.20 10.67 23.90
C LYS A 155 4.34 10.00 22.54
N ILE A 156 5.30 9.08 22.39
CA ILE A 156 5.46 8.27 21.18
C ILE A 156 4.24 7.36 21.00
N LYS A 157 3.84 6.63 22.05
CA LYS A 157 2.67 5.76 22.05
C LYS A 157 1.40 6.50 21.63
N ASP A 158 1.08 7.62 22.26
CA ASP A 158 -0.15 8.38 21.99
C ASP A 158 -0.22 8.85 20.53
N LYS A 159 0.91 9.30 19.98
CA LYS A 159 1.01 9.71 18.58
C LYS A 159 0.94 8.52 17.61
N LEU A 160 1.60 7.42 17.93
CA LEU A 160 1.55 6.20 17.12
C LEU A 160 0.12 5.63 17.04
N GLU A 161 -0.64 5.66 18.15
CA GLU A 161 -2.07 5.31 18.16
C GLU A 161 -2.85 6.17 17.15
N THR A 162 -2.60 7.48 17.13
CA THR A 162 -3.24 8.37 16.15
C THR A 162 -2.84 8.03 14.71
N ILE A 163 -1.54 7.83 14.46
CA ILE A 163 -1.01 7.53 13.12
C ILE A 163 -1.60 6.21 12.57
N LYS A 164 -1.70 5.18 13.40
CA LYS A 164 -2.22 3.85 13.04
C LYS A 164 -3.57 3.94 12.30
N TYR A 165 -4.49 4.79 12.78
CA TYR A 165 -5.82 4.93 12.18
C TYR A 165 -5.86 5.80 10.91
N THR A 166 -4.79 6.55 10.63
CA THR A 166 -4.68 7.38 9.41
C THR A 166 -4.12 6.63 8.20
N ILE A 167 -3.43 5.51 8.43
CA ILE A 167 -2.80 4.72 7.37
C ILE A 167 -3.87 3.88 6.67
N LYS A 168 -4.11 4.13 5.39
CA LYS A 168 -5.13 3.41 4.62
C LYS A 168 -4.85 3.53 3.13
N ILE A 169 -5.08 2.44 2.39
CA ILE A 169 -5.11 2.40 0.93
C ILE A 169 -6.56 2.14 0.52
N PRO A 170 -7.38 3.18 0.26
CA PRO A 170 -8.82 3.02 0.04
C PRO A 170 -9.19 2.00 -1.04
N LEU A 171 -8.45 2.00 -2.16
CA LEU A 171 -8.68 1.07 -3.27
C LEU A 171 -8.55 -0.41 -2.89
N ILE A 172 -7.87 -0.73 -1.78
CA ILE A 172 -7.74 -2.10 -1.24
C ILE A 172 -8.57 -2.24 0.03
N ASP A 173 -8.27 -1.45 1.05
CA ASP A 173 -8.78 -1.62 2.41
C ASP A 173 -10.30 -1.42 2.49
N ASP A 174 -10.85 -0.43 1.76
CA ASP A 174 -12.29 -0.18 1.79
C ASP A 174 -13.08 -1.27 1.10
N ASN A 175 -12.57 -1.79 -0.02
CA ASN A 175 -13.23 -2.88 -0.72
C ASN A 175 -13.25 -4.15 0.14
N ILE A 176 -12.14 -4.50 0.80
CA ILE A 176 -12.08 -5.63 1.73
C ILE A 176 -13.05 -5.44 2.91
N ASN A 177 -13.02 -4.28 3.56
CA ASN A 177 -13.85 -4.02 4.74
C ASN A 177 -15.34 -3.93 4.39
N THR A 178 -15.68 -3.31 3.27
CA THR A 178 -17.08 -3.24 2.78
C THR A 178 -17.62 -4.62 2.48
N ALA A 179 -16.86 -5.47 1.79
CA ALA A 179 -17.25 -6.86 1.54
C ALA A 179 -17.46 -7.63 2.85
N LYS A 180 -16.54 -7.53 3.82
CA LYS A 180 -16.68 -8.18 5.14
C LYS A 180 -17.95 -7.74 5.87
N ASN A 181 -18.23 -6.44 5.89
CA ASN A 181 -19.41 -5.90 6.57
C ASN A 181 -20.72 -6.38 5.92
N LEU A 182 -20.77 -6.41 4.59
CA LEU A 182 -21.93 -6.91 3.86
C LEU A 182 -22.16 -8.41 4.07
N ILE A 183 -21.08 -9.21 4.14
CA ILE A 183 -21.17 -10.63 4.45
C ILE A 183 -21.63 -10.86 5.89
N ALA A 184 -21.12 -10.10 6.85
CA ALA A 184 -21.58 -10.15 8.24
C ALA A 184 -23.07 -9.80 8.34
N SER A 185 -23.51 -8.77 7.62
CA SER A 185 -24.92 -8.36 7.55
C SER A 185 -25.80 -9.46 6.94
N ALA A 186 -25.32 -10.15 5.90
CA ALA A 186 -26.01 -11.30 5.33
C ALA A 186 -26.15 -12.45 6.35
N LYS A 187 -25.11 -12.73 7.15
CA LYS A 187 -25.18 -13.72 8.25
C LYS A 187 -26.26 -13.36 9.26
N ASP A 188 -26.32 -12.10 9.69
CA ASP A 188 -27.35 -11.63 10.63
C ASP A 188 -28.77 -11.75 10.05
N HIS A 189 -28.94 -11.44 8.76
CA HIS A 189 -30.21 -11.65 8.08
C HIS A 189 -30.60 -13.12 7.96
N ILE A 190 -29.66 -14.04 7.72
CA ILE A 190 -29.92 -15.49 7.71
C ILE A 190 -30.34 -15.97 9.10
N LYS A 191 -29.69 -15.47 10.17
CA LYS A 191 -30.05 -15.75 11.56
C LYS A 191 -31.49 -15.31 11.85
N ALA A 192 -31.87 -14.14 11.35
CA ALA A 192 -33.23 -13.59 11.43
C ALA A 192 -34.21 -14.19 10.41
N LYS A 193 -33.83 -15.23 9.64
CA LYS A 193 -34.63 -15.86 8.57
C LYS A 193 -35.08 -14.90 7.46
N SER A 194 -34.43 -13.74 7.32
CA SER A 194 -34.70 -12.71 6.32
C SER A 194 -33.91 -12.96 5.03
N TYR A 195 -34.21 -14.03 4.31
CA TYR A 195 -33.38 -14.50 3.19
C TYR A 195 -33.29 -13.51 2.01
N ILE A 196 -34.36 -12.76 1.71
CA ILE A 196 -34.34 -11.73 0.66
C ILE A 196 -33.34 -10.61 1.00
N LYS A 197 -33.32 -10.18 2.27
CA LYS A 197 -32.35 -9.17 2.74
C LYS A 197 -30.93 -9.73 2.70
N ALA A 198 -30.74 -10.99 3.10
CA ALA A 198 -29.44 -11.65 3.00
C ALA A 198 -28.95 -11.70 1.55
N GLN A 199 -29.80 -12.08 0.59
CA GLN A 199 -29.46 -12.08 -0.84
C GLN A 199 -29.01 -10.70 -1.31
N LYS A 200 -29.76 -9.64 -1.00
CA LYS A 200 -29.39 -8.26 -1.36
C LYS A 200 -28.03 -7.86 -0.77
N SER A 201 -27.76 -8.18 0.50
CA SER A 201 -26.46 -7.92 1.10
C SER A 201 -25.32 -8.64 0.36
N LEU A 202 -25.53 -9.89 -0.06
CA LEU A 202 -24.54 -10.63 -0.85
C LEU A 202 -24.38 -10.06 -2.26
N GLU A 203 -25.45 -9.60 -2.91
CA GLU A 203 -25.39 -8.94 -4.22
C GLU A 203 -24.54 -7.67 -4.16
N LEU A 204 -24.73 -6.85 -3.12
CA LEU A 204 -23.90 -5.67 -2.89
C LEU A 204 -22.43 -6.02 -2.58
N ALA A 205 -22.16 -7.18 -1.98
CA ALA A 205 -20.80 -7.62 -1.65
C ALA A 205 -19.97 -8.02 -2.88
N ILE A 206 -20.61 -8.32 -4.02
CA ILE A 206 -19.91 -8.73 -5.25
C ILE A 206 -19.06 -7.59 -5.80
N SER A 207 -19.61 -6.39 -5.92
CA SER A 207 -18.90 -5.25 -6.54
C SER A 207 -17.52 -4.94 -5.90
N PRO A 208 -17.38 -4.79 -4.57
CA PRO A 208 -16.07 -4.55 -3.96
C PRO A 208 -15.11 -5.75 -4.13
N LEU A 209 -15.62 -6.99 -4.19
CA LEU A 209 -14.80 -8.18 -4.47
C LEU A 209 -14.29 -8.20 -5.90
N GLU A 210 -15.14 -7.87 -6.88
CA GLU A 210 -14.78 -7.81 -8.30
C GLU A 210 -13.68 -6.79 -8.57
N ARG A 211 -13.77 -5.60 -7.96
CA ARG A 211 -12.75 -4.54 -8.08
C ARG A 211 -11.35 -4.98 -7.66
N LEU A 212 -11.25 -5.95 -6.74
CA LEU A 212 -9.98 -6.55 -6.32
C LEU A 212 -9.62 -7.80 -7.11
N ALA A 213 -10.59 -8.67 -7.38
CA ALA A 213 -10.41 -9.92 -8.12
C ALA A 213 -9.97 -9.68 -9.58
N PHE A 214 -10.51 -8.63 -10.21
CA PHE A 214 -10.16 -8.23 -11.57
C PHE A 214 -8.95 -7.27 -11.64
N ARG A 215 -8.33 -6.96 -10.50
CA ARG A 215 -7.04 -6.27 -10.34
C ARG A 215 -6.98 -4.80 -10.75
N GLU A 216 -8.07 -4.17 -11.22
CA GLU A 216 -8.06 -2.74 -11.58
C GLU A 216 -7.48 -1.90 -10.44
N ASN A 217 -8.06 -2.02 -9.25
CA ASN A 217 -7.63 -1.28 -8.08
C ASN A 217 -6.17 -1.57 -7.71
N LEU A 218 -5.71 -2.80 -7.86
CA LEU A 218 -4.33 -3.19 -7.56
C LEU A 218 -3.34 -2.57 -8.56
N PHE A 219 -3.70 -2.53 -9.84
CA PHE A 219 -2.87 -1.90 -10.87
C PHE A 219 -2.85 -0.37 -10.75
N VAL A 220 -3.97 0.24 -10.37
CA VAL A 220 -4.05 1.67 -10.09
C VAL A 220 -3.18 2.04 -8.87
N VAL A 221 -3.20 1.22 -7.81
CA VAL A 221 -2.32 1.39 -6.63
C VAL A 221 -0.85 1.31 -7.02
N LEU A 222 -0.46 0.35 -7.86
CA LEU A 222 0.90 0.24 -8.40
C LEU A 222 1.28 1.48 -9.22
N ALA A 223 0.40 1.93 -10.11
CA ALA A 223 0.64 3.11 -10.94
C ALA A 223 0.86 4.36 -10.08
N LYS A 224 0.01 4.59 -9.06
CA LYS A 224 0.17 5.70 -8.11
C LYS A 224 1.54 5.69 -7.43
N GLU A 225 1.98 4.52 -7.00
CA GLU A 225 3.26 4.36 -6.32
C GLU A 225 4.43 4.68 -7.25
N TYR A 226 4.44 4.12 -8.45
CA TYR A 226 5.51 4.39 -9.42
C TYR A 226 5.55 5.86 -9.88
N ILE A 227 4.41 6.51 -10.07
CA ILE A 227 4.36 7.94 -10.39
C ILE A 227 4.93 8.79 -9.26
N TYR A 228 4.58 8.46 -8.01
CA TYR A 228 5.14 9.15 -6.86
C TYR A 228 6.66 8.98 -6.76
N LYS A 229 7.16 7.76 -6.96
CA LYS A 229 8.60 7.48 -6.98
C LYS A 229 9.33 8.21 -8.11
N ALA A 230 8.72 8.28 -9.30
CA ALA A 230 9.24 9.07 -10.41
C ALA A 230 9.37 10.55 -10.03
N LYS A 231 8.38 11.11 -9.32
CA LYS A 231 8.43 12.49 -8.81
C LYS A 231 9.62 12.74 -7.90
N ILE A 232 9.86 11.84 -6.95
CA ILE A 232 10.97 11.97 -5.99
C ILE A 232 12.31 11.84 -6.71
N SER A 233 12.45 10.85 -7.59
CA SER A 233 13.73 10.58 -8.27
C SER A 233 14.08 11.63 -9.32
N LEU A 234 13.12 12.42 -9.79
CA LEU A 234 13.31 13.42 -10.85
C LEU A 234 14.47 14.39 -10.58
N ARG A 235 14.70 14.73 -9.30
CA ARG A 235 15.76 15.65 -8.85
C ARG A 235 17.04 14.94 -8.41
N ILE A 236 17.05 13.61 -8.41
CA ILE A 236 18.12 12.77 -7.86
C ILE A 236 18.81 11.99 -8.99
N ASP A 237 18.03 11.21 -9.75
CA ASP A 237 18.52 10.30 -10.79
C ASP A 237 17.45 10.15 -11.90
N LEU A 238 17.75 10.71 -13.07
CA LEU A 238 16.88 10.66 -14.24
C LEU A 238 16.72 9.24 -14.82
N SER A 239 17.74 8.38 -14.71
CA SER A 239 17.65 6.98 -15.14
C SER A 239 16.62 6.24 -14.31
N LEU A 240 16.64 6.49 -12.99
CA LEU A 240 15.70 5.92 -12.05
C LEU A 240 14.27 6.46 -12.29
N THR A 241 14.13 7.75 -12.58
CA THR A 241 12.84 8.34 -13.01
C THR A 241 12.27 7.64 -14.24
N LYS A 242 13.09 7.43 -15.28
CA LYS A 242 12.66 6.72 -16.51
C LYS A 242 12.14 5.32 -16.18
N LYS A 243 12.86 4.54 -15.35
CA LYS A 243 12.43 3.20 -14.92
C LYS A 243 11.05 3.23 -14.25
N TYR A 244 10.82 4.17 -13.34
CA TYR A 244 9.51 4.28 -12.68
C TYR A 244 8.39 4.69 -13.62
N LEU A 245 8.65 5.59 -14.58
CA LEU A 245 7.65 5.94 -15.59
C LEU A 245 7.29 4.75 -16.48
N VAL A 246 8.27 3.90 -16.83
CA VAL A 246 8.01 2.66 -17.57
C VAL A 246 7.13 1.70 -16.75
N SER A 247 7.46 1.50 -15.47
CA SER A 247 6.63 0.66 -14.57
C SER A 247 5.23 1.24 -14.36
N ALA A 248 5.11 2.56 -14.23
CA ALA A 248 3.82 3.26 -14.13
C ALA A 248 2.98 3.07 -15.40
N LEU A 249 3.60 3.18 -16.58
CA LEU A 249 2.94 2.95 -17.87
C LEU A 249 2.47 1.50 -18.00
N TYR A 250 3.31 0.54 -17.62
CA TYR A 250 2.95 -0.87 -17.60
C TYR A 250 1.75 -1.14 -16.68
N ALA A 251 1.77 -0.65 -15.45
CA ALA A 251 0.66 -0.78 -14.51
C ALA A 251 -0.62 -0.10 -15.04
N SER A 252 -0.51 1.10 -15.61
CA SER A 252 -1.65 1.83 -16.19
C SER A 252 -2.25 1.11 -17.40
N ASN A 253 -1.43 0.50 -18.26
CA ASN A 253 -1.89 -0.36 -19.36
C ASN A 253 -2.67 -1.55 -18.82
N LYS A 254 -2.14 -2.24 -17.80
CA LYS A 254 -2.81 -3.39 -17.17
C LYS A 254 -4.15 -2.99 -16.57
N ALA A 255 -4.22 -1.87 -15.85
CA ALA A 255 -5.47 -1.31 -15.34
C ALA A 255 -6.46 -1.06 -16.48
N TYR A 256 -6.04 -0.39 -17.55
CA TYR A 256 -6.90 -0.01 -18.68
C TYR A 256 -7.65 -1.19 -19.29
N TYR A 257 -7.00 -2.33 -19.46
CA TYR A 257 -7.62 -3.51 -20.07
C TYR A 257 -8.72 -4.17 -19.22
N VAL A 258 -8.70 -3.95 -17.91
CA VAL A 258 -9.65 -4.56 -16.95
C VAL A 258 -10.63 -3.55 -16.35
N SER A 259 -10.54 -2.28 -16.76
CA SER A 259 -11.36 -1.19 -16.23
C SER A 259 -12.69 -1.02 -16.97
N SER A 260 -13.64 -0.35 -16.30
CA SER A 260 -14.87 0.16 -16.93
C SER A 260 -14.59 1.24 -17.97
N ILE A 261 -15.60 1.64 -18.75
CA ILE A 261 -15.46 2.67 -19.78
C ILE A 261 -15.06 4.01 -19.15
N GLU A 262 -15.68 4.36 -18.03
CA GLU A 262 -15.43 5.61 -17.29
C GLU A 262 -13.97 5.71 -16.83
N ASN A 263 -13.42 4.63 -16.28
CA ASN A 263 -12.04 4.59 -15.81
C ASN A 263 -11.03 4.46 -16.96
N LYS A 264 -11.42 3.87 -18.10
CA LYS A 264 -10.59 3.78 -19.30
C LYS A 264 -10.20 5.15 -19.86
N ASP A 265 -11.11 6.12 -19.84
CA ASP A 265 -10.81 7.48 -20.30
C ASP A 265 -9.79 8.19 -19.41
N ILE A 266 -9.94 8.04 -18.09
CA ILE A 266 -8.96 8.56 -17.12
C ILE A 266 -7.59 7.91 -17.34
N LEU A 267 -7.55 6.59 -17.49
CA LEU A 267 -6.32 5.83 -17.72
C LEU A 267 -5.67 6.16 -19.05
N ASN A 268 -6.44 6.43 -20.10
CA ASN A 268 -5.91 6.90 -21.39
C ASN A 268 -5.19 8.23 -21.24
N ASN A 269 -5.77 9.19 -20.52
CA ASN A 269 -5.14 10.47 -20.22
C ASN A 269 -3.85 10.30 -19.41
N VAL A 270 -3.87 9.43 -18.39
CA VAL A 270 -2.68 9.09 -17.61
C VAL A 270 -1.57 8.51 -18.48
N ARG A 271 -1.87 7.53 -19.33
CA ARG A 271 -0.90 6.89 -20.24
C ARG A 271 -0.29 7.91 -21.20
N TYR A 272 -1.12 8.79 -21.78
CA TYR A 272 -0.67 9.87 -22.66
C TYR A 272 0.27 10.83 -21.93
N ASP A 273 -0.08 11.26 -20.73
CA ASP A 273 0.74 12.17 -19.92
C ASP A 273 2.10 11.52 -19.52
N ILE A 274 2.12 10.21 -19.21
CA ILE A 274 3.37 9.47 -18.97
C ILE A 274 4.28 9.45 -20.22
N LEU A 275 3.71 9.17 -21.39
CA LEU A 275 4.45 9.17 -22.66
C LEU A 275 4.98 10.56 -22.99
N LYS A 276 4.21 11.61 -22.69
CA LYS A 276 4.65 13.01 -22.84
C LYS A 276 5.89 13.30 -21.99
N ILE A 277 5.92 12.85 -20.73
CA ILE A 277 7.10 12.96 -19.86
C ILE A 277 8.28 12.19 -20.47
N GLY A 278 8.05 10.95 -20.94
CA GLY A 278 9.07 10.13 -21.60
C GLY A 278 9.75 10.86 -22.76
N ASN A 279 8.95 11.47 -23.66
CA ASN A 279 9.46 12.24 -24.79
C ASN A 279 10.27 13.47 -24.38
N ILE A 280 9.93 14.12 -23.25
CA ILE A 280 10.74 15.21 -22.71
C ILE A 280 12.09 14.64 -22.23
N LEU A 281 12.06 13.57 -21.43
CA LEU A 281 13.28 12.96 -20.86
C LEU A 281 14.23 12.39 -21.92
N GLU A 282 13.71 11.92 -23.04
CA GLU A 282 14.52 11.42 -24.17
C GLU A 282 15.31 12.56 -24.83
N LYS A 283 14.70 13.72 -25.05
CA LYS A 283 15.36 14.91 -25.62
C LYS A 283 16.53 15.43 -24.76
N TYR A 284 16.53 15.12 -23.47
CA TYR A 284 17.55 15.54 -22.51
C TYR A 284 18.36 14.35 -21.96
N GLU A 285 18.35 13.20 -22.63
CA GLU A 285 18.99 11.96 -22.15
C GLU A 285 20.50 12.11 -21.88
N ASN A 286 21.17 13.00 -22.62
CA ASN A 286 22.60 13.25 -22.47
C ASN A 286 22.94 14.24 -21.34
N LEU A 287 21.94 14.85 -20.70
CA LEU A 287 22.16 15.78 -19.61
C LEU A 287 22.09 15.06 -18.26
N LYS A 288 23.03 15.41 -17.36
CA LYS A 288 22.99 14.96 -15.96
C LYS A 288 21.82 15.58 -15.18
N LYS A 289 21.31 16.73 -15.62
CA LYS A 289 20.20 17.47 -15.00
C LYS A 289 19.33 18.13 -16.06
N LEU A 290 18.03 18.17 -15.81
CA LEU A 290 17.07 18.90 -16.64
C LEU A 290 17.18 20.42 -16.41
N PRO A 291 16.90 21.24 -17.43
CA PRO A 291 16.58 22.64 -17.24
C PRO A 291 15.41 22.84 -16.27
N ASP A 292 15.44 23.91 -15.47
CA ASP A 292 14.43 24.17 -14.42
C ASP A 292 13.01 24.33 -14.97
N ASP A 293 12.85 24.90 -16.17
CA ASP A 293 11.54 25.01 -16.85
C ASP A 293 10.98 23.62 -17.19
N LYS A 294 11.82 22.70 -17.65
CA LYS A 294 11.45 21.32 -17.96
C LYS A 294 11.18 20.48 -16.72
N LEU A 295 11.94 20.71 -15.66
CA LEU A 295 11.67 20.12 -14.36
C LEU A 295 10.25 20.49 -13.88
N ARG A 296 9.91 21.78 -13.91
CA ARG A 296 8.58 22.28 -13.52
C ARG A 296 7.47 21.76 -14.44
N GLU A 297 7.73 21.68 -15.74
CA GLU A 297 6.80 21.11 -16.72
C GLU A 297 6.46 19.65 -16.36
N ILE A 298 7.48 18.82 -16.12
CA ILE A 298 7.29 17.42 -15.74
C ILE A 298 6.59 17.29 -14.38
N GLU A 299 6.98 18.08 -13.37
CA GLU A 299 6.32 18.08 -12.05
C GLU A 299 4.83 18.41 -12.16
N THR A 300 4.47 19.38 -13.01
CA THR A 300 3.07 19.74 -13.27
C THR A 300 2.29 18.59 -13.92
N ILE A 301 2.90 17.89 -14.89
CA ILE A 301 2.27 16.73 -15.53
C ILE A 301 2.11 15.59 -14.51
N ILE A 302 3.12 15.32 -13.68
CA ILE A 302 3.05 14.31 -12.61
C ILE A 302 1.91 14.62 -11.63
N ASP A 303 1.76 15.88 -11.22
CA ASP A 303 0.69 16.30 -10.30
C ASP A 303 -0.70 16.12 -10.93
N LYS A 304 -0.82 16.40 -12.23
CA LYS A 304 -2.04 16.11 -13.00
C LYS A 304 -2.32 14.60 -13.06
N ILE A 305 -1.31 13.77 -13.35
CA ILE A 305 -1.45 12.30 -13.35
C ILE A 305 -1.92 11.82 -11.98
N GLN A 306 -1.30 12.28 -10.89
CA GLN A 306 -1.71 11.90 -9.54
C GLN A 306 -3.16 12.26 -9.27
N LYS A 307 -3.58 13.50 -9.59
CA LYS A 307 -4.96 13.94 -9.44
C LYS A 307 -5.95 13.04 -10.21
N ASN A 308 -5.63 12.69 -11.46
CA ASN A 308 -6.44 11.80 -12.28
C ASN A 308 -6.51 10.38 -11.69
N LEU A 309 -5.40 9.83 -11.22
CA LEU A 309 -5.41 8.53 -10.56
C LEU A 309 -6.17 8.57 -9.23
N TYR A 310 -6.17 9.70 -8.52
CA TYR A 310 -6.98 9.91 -7.32
C TYR A 310 -8.48 10.09 -7.59
N SER A 311 -8.89 10.49 -8.80
CA SER A 311 -10.31 10.50 -9.18
C SER A 311 -10.83 9.11 -9.58
N ILE A 312 -9.93 8.15 -9.81
CA ILE A 312 -10.32 6.74 -9.86
C ILE A 312 -10.64 6.33 -8.42
N THR A 313 -11.91 6.53 -8.06
CA THR A 313 -12.46 6.18 -6.76
C THR A 313 -13.79 5.47 -6.93
N ASN A 314 -13.91 4.36 -6.22
CA ASN A 314 -15.11 3.54 -5.98
C ASN A 314 -16.05 3.40 -7.18
#